data_AF-A0A8J9VMV2-F1
#
_entry.id   AF-A0A8J9VMV2-F1
#
_cell.length_a   1.000
_cell.length_b   1.000
_cell.length_c   1.000
_cell.angle_alpha   90.00
_cell.angle_beta   90.00
_cell.angle_gamma   90.00
#
_symmetry.space_group_name_H-M   'P 1'
#
loop_
_entity.id
_entity.type
_entity.pdbx_description
1 polymer ?
#
loop_
_entity_poly.entity_id
_entity_poly.type
_entity_poly.pdbx_seq_one_letter_code
_entity_poly.pdbx_strand_id
1 'polypeptide(L)'
;MFNRHRNTAESILGLNHLVECPSNNCGDYESLITTVKEKQDVLDKLNSRRSKIASGEIRSLPSAENMMKLIWNDELELFAQRWADQCVKSSSYNETDSCRDLGN
;
A
#
# COMPACT_ATOMS: atom_id res chain seq x y z
N MET A 1 20.38 20.48 -5.07
CA MET A 1 21.48 19.49 -5.08
C MET A 1 21.28 18.60 -3.87
N PHE A 2 20.54 17.49 -4.00
CA PHE A 2 20.33 16.54 -2.90
C PHE A 2 21.14 15.28 -3.17
N ASN A 3 22.10 15.03 -2.28
CA ASN A 3 23.05 13.92 -2.35
C ASN A 3 22.36 12.59 -2.07
N ARG A 4 22.40 11.67 -3.03
CA ARG A 4 22.01 10.27 -2.84
C ARG A 4 23.18 9.54 -2.17
N HIS A 5 23.10 9.32 -0.86
CA HIS A 5 24.03 8.45 -0.16
C HIS A 5 23.80 7.00 -0.59
N ARG A 6 24.64 6.49 -1.49
CA ARG A 6 24.78 5.06 -1.74
C ARG A 6 25.52 4.45 -0.54
N ASN A 7 24.84 3.60 0.23
CA ASN A 7 25.49 2.77 1.23
C ASN A 7 26.31 1.68 0.52
N THR A 8 27.62 1.68 0.77
CA THR A 8 28.63 0.84 0.12
C THR A 8 28.83 -0.50 0.85
N ALA A 9 27.84 -1.38 0.81
CA ALA A 9 27.97 -2.69 1.47
C ALA A 9 27.38 -3.89 0.69
N GLU A 10 27.21 -3.80 -0.64
CA GLU A 10 26.66 -4.91 -1.44
C GLU A 10 27.55 -5.17 -2.66
N SER A 11 28.72 -5.76 -2.41
CA SER A 11 29.52 -6.44 -3.42
C SER A 11 29.99 -7.73 -2.79
N ILE A 12 29.39 -8.87 -3.18
CA ILE A 12 30.08 -10.18 -3.35
C ILE A 12 29.16 -11.34 -3.78
N LEU A 13 27.82 -11.26 -3.84
CA LEU A 13 27.01 -12.40 -4.32
C LEU A 13 26.17 -12.03 -5.54
N GLY A 14 26.49 -12.64 -6.68
CA GLY A 14 25.86 -12.39 -7.99
C GLY A 14 24.40 -12.81 -8.08
N LEU A 15 23.51 -12.04 -7.46
CA LEU A 15 22.07 -12.04 -7.71
C LEU A 15 21.69 -10.71 -8.40
N ASN A 16 21.73 -10.71 -9.73
CA ASN A 16 21.25 -9.61 -10.55
C ASN A 16 19.71 -9.62 -10.62
N HIS A 17 19.02 -9.23 -9.54
CA HIS A 17 17.73 -8.53 -9.65
C HIS A 17 17.35 -7.89 -8.31
N LEU A 18 18.09 -6.86 -7.88
CA LEU A 18 17.57 -5.97 -6.85
C LEU A 18 16.56 -5.05 -7.53
N VAL A 19 15.27 -5.38 -7.41
CA VAL A 19 14.19 -4.46 -7.81
C VAL A 19 14.25 -3.27 -6.86
N GLU A 20 14.69 -2.11 -7.35
CA GLU A 20 14.63 -0.86 -6.60
C GLU A 20 13.16 -0.40 -6.52
N CYS A 21 12.64 -0.32 -5.29
CA CYS A 21 11.33 0.25 -4.96
C CYS A 21 11.56 1.55 -4.15
N PRO A 22 10.89 2.67 -4.48
CA PRO A 22 9.89 2.83 -5.53
C PRO A 22 10.45 2.75 -6.96
N SER A 23 9.62 2.24 -7.87
CA SER A 23 9.97 2.07 -9.28
C SER A 23 10.27 3.41 -9.95
N ASN A 24 11.15 3.40 -10.95
CA ASN A 24 11.44 4.57 -11.78
C ASN A 24 10.22 5.09 -12.57
N ASN A 25 9.11 4.35 -12.57
CA ASN A 25 7.83 4.81 -13.13
C ASN A 25 7.15 5.88 -12.26
N CYS A 26 7.56 6.03 -11.01
CA CYS A 26 7.08 7.09 -10.14
C CYS A 26 7.70 8.43 -10.57
N GLY A 27 6.87 9.38 -10.98
CA GLY A 27 7.33 10.73 -11.35
C GLY A 27 7.79 11.52 -10.12
N ASP A 28 6.81 12.04 -9.35
CA ASP A 28 7.05 12.70 -8.07
C ASP A 28 6.59 11.76 -6.95
N TYR A 29 7.50 10.90 -6.50
CA TYR A 29 7.19 9.93 -5.45
C TYR A 29 7.01 10.61 -4.10
N GLU A 30 5.86 10.36 -3.46
CA GLU A 30 5.59 10.74 -2.08
C GLU A 30 4.88 9.59 -1.36
N SER A 31 5.37 9.23 -0.18
CA SER A 31 4.65 8.30 0.69
C SER A 31 3.51 9.08 1.38
N LEU A 32 2.27 8.67 1.12
CA LEU A 32 1.08 9.44 1.53
C LEU A 32 0.58 9.10 2.94
N ILE A 33 0.86 7.91 3.47
CA ILE A 33 0.44 7.48 4.81
C ILE A 33 1.71 7.25 5.64
N THR A 34 2.10 8.25 6.43
CA THR A 34 3.37 8.24 7.18
C THR A 34 3.18 8.31 8.70
N THR A 35 2.00 8.72 9.14
CA THR A 35 1.69 8.92 10.56
C THR A 35 0.63 7.93 11.06
N VAL A 36 0.69 7.61 12.36
CA VAL A 36 -0.34 6.81 13.04
C VAL A 36 -1.71 7.46 12.90
N LYS A 37 -1.77 8.80 12.88
CA LYS A 37 -3.01 9.55 12.71
C LYS A 37 -3.63 9.31 11.33
N GLU A 38 -2.85 9.36 10.26
CA GLU A 38 -3.36 9.11 8.90
C GLU A 38 -3.90 7.68 8.74
N LYS A 39 -3.20 6.69 9.31
CA LYS A 39 -3.70 5.30 9.37
C LYS A 39 -5.05 5.21 10.08
N GLN A 40 -5.17 5.88 11.22
CA GLN A 40 -6.39 5.91 12.01
C GLN A 40 -7.53 6.61 11.26
N ASP A 41 -7.26 7.74 10.59
CA ASP A 41 -8.26 8.49 9.82
C ASP A 41 -8.82 7.65 8.66
N VAL A 42 -7.98 6.90 7.94
CA VAL A 42 -8.41 5.94 6.91
C VAL A 42 -9.30 4.85 7.51
N LEU A 43 -8.84 4.23 8.59
CA LEU A 43 -9.56 3.15 9.27
C LEU A 43 -10.93 3.60 9.78
N ASP A 44 -11.00 4.79 10.37
CA ASP A 44 -12.24 5.36 10.90
C ASP A 44 -13.20 5.74 9.78
N LYS A 45 -12.70 6.27 8.66
CA LYS A 45 -13.54 6.56 7.49
C LYS A 45 -14.18 5.29 6.93
N LEU A 46 -13.40 4.22 6.78
CA LEU A 46 -13.88 2.93 6.29
C LEU A 46 -14.90 2.31 7.25
N ASN A 47 -14.58 2.28 8.55
CA ASN A 47 -15.47 1.72 9.56
C ASN A 47 -16.76 2.53 9.72
N SER A 48 -16.69 3.86 9.65
CA SER A 48 -17.88 4.73 9.65
C SER A 48 -18.79 4.39 8.48
N ARG A 49 -18.25 4.22 7.27
CA ARG A 49 -19.06 3.86 6.10
C ARG A 49 -19.63 2.45 6.20
N ARG A 50 -18.84 1.46 6.65
CA ARG A 50 -19.29 0.08 6.86
C ARG A 50 -20.41 0.01 7.90
N SER A 51 -20.32 0.78 8.98
CA SER A 51 -21.36 0.86 10.01
C SER A 51 -22.67 1.41 9.46
N LYS A 52 -22.63 2.46 8.63
CA LYS A 52 -23.82 3.02 7.95
C LYS A 52 -24.48 2.04 6.99
N ILE A 53 -23.69 1.20 6.32
CA ILE A 53 -24.24 0.12 5.48
C ILE A 53 -24.91 -0.92 6.39
N ALA A 54 -24.22 -1.37 7.43
CA ALA A 54 -24.72 -2.39 8.34
C ALA A 54 -26.05 -1.99 9.01
N SER A 55 -26.17 -0.73 9.44
CA SER A 55 -27.38 -0.16 10.06
C SER A 55 -28.53 0.11 9.08
N GLY A 56 -28.31 -0.06 7.77
CA GLY A 56 -29.32 0.25 6.74
C GLY A 56 -29.53 1.74 6.47
N GLU A 57 -28.61 2.62 6.92
CA GLU A 57 -28.70 4.06 6.63
C GLU A 57 -28.46 4.39 5.16
N ILE A 58 -27.72 3.53 4.43
CA ILE A 58 -27.49 3.68 2.99
C ILE A 58 -28.60 2.98 2.21
N ARG A 59 -29.67 3.72 1.88
CA ARG A 59 -30.90 3.20 1.22
C ARG A 59 -30.67 2.38 -0.06
N SER A 60 -29.59 2.60 -0.79
CA SER A 60 -29.28 1.88 -2.03
C SER A 60 -28.62 0.51 -1.79
N LEU A 61 -28.33 0.15 -0.54
CA LEU A 61 -27.65 -1.08 -0.16
C LEU A 61 -28.44 -1.80 0.93
N PRO A 62 -28.44 -3.15 0.94
CA PRO A 62 -29.05 -3.91 2.03
C PRO A 62 -28.26 -3.72 3.32
N SER A 63 -28.96 -3.76 4.46
CA SER A 63 -28.34 -3.87 5.78
C SER A 63 -27.56 -5.17 5.93
N ALA A 64 -26.55 -5.19 6.78
CA ALA A 64 -25.72 -6.36 7.03
C ALA A 64 -25.76 -6.76 8.50
N GLU A 65 -26.08 -8.02 8.78
CA GLU A 65 -26.26 -8.54 10.15
C GLU A 65 -24.93 -8.68 10.92
N ASN A 66 -23.84 -9.02 10.22
CA ASN A 66 -22.54 -9.29 10.87
C ASN A 66 -21.36 -8.61 10.15
N MET A 67 -21.46 -7.29 9.95
CA MET A 67 -20.38 -6.51 9.34
C MET A 67 -19.33 -6.10 10.39
N MET A 68 -18.27 -6.90 10.53
CA MET A 68 -17.23 -6.65 11.53
C MET A 68 -16.46 -5.34 11.29
N LYS A 69 -16.04 -4.71 12.39
CA LYS A 69 -15.13 -3.55 12.36
C LYS A 69 -13.75 -3.99 11.87
N LEU A 70 -13.18 -3.22 10.94
CA LEU A 70 -11.81 -3.43 10.48
C LEU A 70 -10.81 -2.98 11.54
N ILE A 71 -9.66 -3.65 11.56
CA ILE A 71 -8.45 -3.26 12.27
C ILE A 71 -7.34 -3.01 11.24
N TRP A 72 -6.39 -2.15 11.59
CA TRP A 72 -5.19 -1.97 10.77
C TRP A 72 -4.29 -3.21 10.88
N ASN A 73 -3.63 -3.59 9.78
CA ASN A 73 -2.71 -4.71 9.73
C ASN A 73 -1.44 -4.24 9.00
N ASP A 74 -0.30 -4.28 9.70
CA ASP A 74 0.96 -3.74 9.21
C ASP A 74 1.57 -4.57 8.07
N GLU A 75 1.28 -5.87 8.01
CA GLU A 75 1.71 -6.74 6.91
C GLU A 75 0.97 -6.41 5.60
N LEU A 76 -0.35 -6.20 5.69
CA LEU A 76 -1.15 -5.75 4.55
C LEU A 76 -0.77 -4.33 4.11
N GLU A 77 -0.43 -3.44 5.05
CA GLU A 77 0.12 -2.12 4.74
C GLU A 77 1.41 -2.23 3.94
N LEU A 78 2.36 -3.06 4.40
CA LEU A 78 3.64 -3.27 3.71
C LEU A 78 3.43 -3.72 2.26
N PHE A 79 2.54 -4.69 2.04
CA PHE A 79 2.24 -5.16 0.68
C PHE A 79 1.50 -4.12 -0.15
N ALA A 80 0.56 -3.39 0.43
CA ALA A 80 -0.13 -2.31 -0.26
C ALA A 80 0.83 -1.18 -0.68
N GLN A 81 1.76 -0.80 0.19
CA GLN A 81 2.75 0.23 -0.11
C GLN A 81 3.72 -0.24 -1.22
N ARG A 82 4.19 -1.49 -1.16
CA ARG A 82 5.04 -2.07 -2.23
C ARG A 82 4.36 -2.10 -3.60
N TRP A 83 3.06 -2.39 -3.62
CA TRP A 83 2.28 -2.28 -4.86
C TRP A 83 2.18 -0.82 -5.33
N ALA A 84 1.85 0.10 -4.42
CA ALA A 84 1.75 1.52 -4.75
C ALA A 84 3.08 2.12 -5.24
N ASP A 85 4.19 1.69 -4.66
CA ASP A 85 5.56 2.08 -4.99
C ASP A 85 5.98 1.69 -6.42
N GLN A 86 5.21 0.86 -7.12
CA GLN A 86 5.49 0.53 -8.52
C GLN A 86 4.91 1.54 -9.51
N CYS A 87 4.03 2.44 -9.04
CA CYS A 87 3.39 3.49 -9.84
C CYS A 87 2.82 2.95 -11.17
N VAL A 88 2.25 1.75 -11.10
CA VAL A 88 1.61 1.07 -12.23
C VAL A 88 0.40 1.87 -12.69
N LYS A 89 0.28 2.12 -14.00
CA LYS A 89 -0.88 2.80 -14.57
C LYS A 89 -2.10 1.89 -14.49
N SER A 90 -3.27 2.42 -14.18
CA SER A 90 -4.50 1.62 -14.03
C SER A 90 -4.93 0.87 -15.29
N SER A 91 -4.37 1.19 -16.46
CA SER A 91 -4.66 0.55 -17.75
C SER A 91 -3.80 -0.69 -18.06
N SER A 92 -2.78 -0.99 -17.26
CA SER A 92 -1.92 -2.16 -17.47
C SER A 92 -2.40 -3.34 -16.62
N TYR A 93 -2.97 -4.33 -17.30
CA TYR A 93 -3.67 -5.48 -16.73
C TYR A 93 -2.77 -6.68 -16.43
N ASN A 94 -1.52 -6.66 -16.89
CA ASN A 94 -0.55 -7.76 -16.77
C ASN A 94 0.72 -7.37 -15.99
N GLU A 95 0.64 -6.38 -15.10
CA GLU A 95 1.79 -6.00 -14.28
C GLU A 95 1.95 -6.95 -13.10
N THR A 96 3.15 -7.47 -12.92
CA THR A 96 3.51 -8.32 -11.79
C THR A 96 4.06 -7.46 -10.66
N ASP A 97 3.77 -7.83 -9.42
CA ASP A 97 4.30 -7.15 -8.23
C ASP A 97 5.79 -7.45 -8.07
N SER A 98 6.63 -6.66 -8.73
CA SER A 98 8.09 -6.75 -8.71
C SER A 98 8.69 -6.38 -7.35
N CYS A 99 7.95 -5.59 -6.55
CA CYS A 99 8.34 -5.21 -5.19
C CYS A 99 7.91 -6.26 -4.14
N ARG A 100 7.29 -7.37 -4.54
CA ARG A 100 6.78 -8.40 -3.62
C ARG A 100 7.87 -9.31 -3.07
N ASP A 101 8.91 -9.58 -3.84
CA ASP A 101 9.92 -10.57 -3.51
C ASP A 101 10.74 -10.11 -2.29
N LEU A 102 10.33 -10.63 -1.13
CA LEU A 102 11.14 -10.66 0.08
C LEU A 102 12.16 -11.76 -0.16
N GLY A 103 13.37 -11.43 -0.62
CA GLY A 103 14.47 -12.40 -0.65
C GLY A 103 14.47 -13.19 0.66
N ASN A 104 14.33 -14.52 0.55
CA ASN A 104 14.33 -15.43 1.69
C ASN A 104 15.67 -15.43 2.41
#